data_AF-A0A3R6DGC9-F1
#
_entry.id   AF-A0A3R6DGC9-F1
#
_cell.length_a   1.000
_cell.length_b   1.000
_cell.length_c   1.000
_cell.angle_alpha   90.00
_cell.angle_beta   90.00
_cell.angle_gamma   90.00
#
_symmetry.space_group_name_H-M   'P 1'
#
loop_
_entity.id
_entity.type
_entity.pdbx_description
1 polymer ?
#
loop_
_entity_poly.entity_id
_entity_poly.type
_entity_poly.pdbx_seq_one_letter_code
_entity_poly.pdbx_strand_id
1 'polypeptide(L)'
;MQINANYSVNGVPYDNKRKQNNIPQFSTECAVQENENINPYMAEPLVYVCDCYQKFNVVTGMPKSNFGDSFGYDMQKDISSHMTDFYAGKVSREELNSYFEECCTSMRTYRTSQHQTSGTNEADNTQIVSEMYEVFAKENARAASQANYQEGKALNEKYYSDSHSDWTYYNSDYYYQCNETNAALRESVQQMTEKWDLDEIDCDKIEANSSLTLDGGFDFNSTWNFEFRNQAGRSSLAKESAIPPENFKMFFKEQVTSFTEDNKFNGNLKITIGENNYDLKVPFQTLRTGSEGEICNVWDLMEDYYPKSEDTSKVKNFLGNMSVFTRWYAYETRINDIFGDYEVSHKELS
;
A
#
# COMPACT_ATOMS: atom_id res chain seq x y z
N MET A 1 6.62 -32.63 8.70
CA MET A 1 7.82 -31.83 8.37
C MET A 1 7.48 -30.41 8.79
N GLN A 2 7.93 -30.01 9.98
CA GLN A 2 7.57 -28.72 10.61
C GLN A 2 8.55 -27.65 10.14
N ILE A 3 8.04 -26.52 9.66
CA ILE A 3 8.83 -25.31 9.40
C ILE A 3 8.28 -24.25 10.36
N ASN A 4 9.03 -24.00 11.44
CA ASN A 4 8.80 -22.88 12.35
C ASN A 4 9.47 -21.64 11.74
N ALA A 5 8.71 -20.57 11.52
CA ALA A 5 9.25 -19.24 11.24
C ALA A 5 8.95 -18.33 12.44
N ASN A 6 9.88 -18.28 13.39
CA ASN A 6 9.91 -17.25 14.42
C ASN A 6 10.65 -16.02 13.84
N TYR A 7 9.92 -14.96 13.49
CA TYR A 7 10.52 -13.65 13.27
C TYR A 7 10.51 -12.88 14.59
N SER A 8 11.68 -12.88 15.25
CA SER A 8 11.99 -12.00 16.38
C SER A 8 12.66 -10.74 15.83
N VAL A 9 12.02 -9.59 15.99
CA VAL A 9 12.59 -8.28 15.65
C VAL A 9 13.18 -7.71 16.93
N ASN A 10 14.45 -8.02 17.19
CA ASN A 10 15.24 -7.25 18.16
C ASN A 10 15.80 -6.03 17.43
N GLY A 11 15.36 -4.86 17.87
CA GLY A 11 15.81 -3.57 17.37
C GLY A 11 17.31 -3.36 17.54
N VAL A 12 17.95 -2.96 16.45
CA VAL A 12 19.28 -2.34 16.44
C VAL A 12 19.07 -0.92 15.94
N PRO A 13 19.58 0.13 16.61
CA PRO A 13 19.49 1.50 16.10
C PRO A 13 20.38 1.59 14.84
N TYR A 14 19.77 1.87 13.68
CA TYR A 14 20.53 2.18 12.48
C TYR A 14 20.96 3.65 12.53
N ASP A 15 22.23 3.87 12.88
CA ASP A 15 22.93 5.14 12.67
C ASP A 15 23.05 5.41 11.16
N ASN A 16 22.09 6.15 10.59
CA ASN A 16 22.15 6.66 9.22
C ASN A 16 23.14 7.84 9.11
N LYS A 17 24.43 7.53 9.22
CA LYS A 17 25.53 8.39 8.78
C LYS A 17 26.45 7.65 7.82
N ARG A 18 25.89 7.19 6.69
CA ARG A 18 26.71 6.88 5.51
C ARG A 18 26.94 8.16 4.70
N LYS A 19 28.17 8.64 4.82
CA LYS A 19 28.80 9.79 4.15
C LYS A 19 28.32 9.98 2.70
N GLN A 20 27.70 11.13 2.42
CA GLN A 20 27.46 11.72 1.10
C GLN A 20 28.77 12.21 0.44
N ASN A 21 29.80 11.36 0.31
CA ASN A 21 31.12 11.83 -0.15
C ASN A 21 31.46 11.52 -1.62
N ASN A 22 30.52 10.99 -2.42
CA ASN A 22 30.80 10.61 -3.81
C ASN A 22 29.81 11.21 -4.83
N ILE A 23 29.45 12.49 -4.68
CA ILE A 23 28.87 13.27 -5.79
C ILE A 23 30.00 14.11 -6.38
N PRO A 24 30.40 13.95 -7.65
CA PRO A 24 31.31 14.86 -8.30
C PRO A 24 30.69 16.26 -8.33
N GLN A 25 31.25 17.20 -7.57
CA GLN A 25 30.94 18.62 -7.77
C GLN A 25 31.56 19.06 -9.10
N PHE A 26 30.73 19.25 -10.12
CA PHE A 26 31.17 19.96 -11.32
C PHE A 26 31.14 21.47 -11.02
N SER A 27 32.33 22.04 -10.84
CA SER A 27 32.52 23.49 -10.86
C SER A 27 32.36 23.99 -12.30
N THR A 28 31.37 24.86 -12.54
CA THR A 28 31.28 25.66 -13.76
C THR A 28 32.14 26.92 -13.61
N GLU A 29 33.46 26.75 -13.51
CA GLU A 29 34.38 27.86 -13.70
C GLU A 29 34.90 27.80 -15.13
N CYS A 30 34.35 28.65 -16.00
CA CYS A 30 35.05 29.05 -17.21
C CYS A 30 36.32 29.79 -16.79
N ALA A 31 37.45 29.09 -16.76
CA ALA A 31 38.74 29.72 -16.59
C ALA A 31 39.03 30.61 -17.82
N VAL A 32 38.79 31.91 -17.68
CA VAL A 32 39.34 32.91 -18.59
C VAL A 32 40.80 33.09 -18.20
N GLN A 33 41.72 32.45 -18.93
CA GLN A 33 43.13 32.80 -18.86
C GLN A 33 43.36 34.05 -19.72
N GLU A 34 43.52 35.21 -19.09
CA GLU A 34 44.16 36.35 -19.73
C GLU A 34 45.64 36.04 -19.94
N ASN A 35 46.02 35.82 -21.20
CA ASN A 35 47.39 35.56 -21.60
C ASN A 35 48.05 36.88 -22.03
N GLU A 36 48.73 37.57 -21.11
CA GLU A 36 49.66 38.66 -21.44
C GLU A 36 51.00 38.06 -21.90
N ASN A 37 51.10 37.66 -23.17
CA ASN A 37 52.33 37.79 -23.96
C ASN A 37 52.07 37.45 -25.44
N ILE A 38 52.13 38.48 -26.29
CA ILE A 38 51.94 38.39 -27.73
C ILE A 38 53.25 37.91 -28.37
N ASN A 39 53.22 36.77 -29.04
CA ASN A 39 54.19 36.43 -30.09
C ASN A 39 53.48 36.58 -31.46
N PRO A 40 53.85 37.56 -32.32
CA PRO A 40 53.03 37.95 -33.47
C PRO A 40 53.18 37.09 -34.73
N TYR A 41 53.66 35.85 -34.63
CA TYR A 41 53.76 34.95 -35.78
C TYR A 41 53.22 33.57 -35.44
N MET A 42 51.94 33.34 -35.77
CA MET A 42 51.26 32.08 -36.13
C MET A 42 49.75 32.34 -36.02
N ALA A 43 49.19 33.10 -36.96
CA ALA A 43 47.76 33.34 -37.06
C ALA A 43 47.09 32.22 -37.88
N GLU A 44 46.93 31.04 -37.28
CA GLU A 44 45.92 30.06 -37.70
C GLU A 44 45.41 29.32 -36.44
N PRO A 45 44.13 29.48 -36.04
CA PRO A 45 43.55 28.63 -35.01
C PRO A 45 43.40 27.23 -35.60
N LEU A 46 44.29 26.31 -35.23
CA LEU A 46 44.04 24.88 -35.35
C LEU A 46 42.88 24.53 -34.43
N VAL A 47 41.65 24.59 -34.96
CA VAL A 47 40.47 24.03 -34.32
C VAL A 47 40.61 22.51 -34.39
N TYR A 48 41.26 21.92 -33.39
CA TYR A 48 41.25 20.48 -33.18
C TYR A 48 39.90 20.12 -32.57
N VAL A 49 38.87 19.94 -33.42
CA VAL A 49 37.63 19.29 -33.00
C VAL A 49 38.00 17.85 -32.68
N CYS A 50 38.15 17.53 -31.40
CA CYS A 50 38.36 16.18 -30.94
C CYS A 50 37.04 15.41 -31.07
N ASP A 51 36.85 14.69 -32.18
CA ASP A 51 35.71 13.79 -32.42
C ASP A 51 35.56 12.69 -31.33
N CYS A 52 36.54 12.54 -30.44
CA CYS A 52 36.50 11.57 -29.34
C CYS A 52 35.45 11.91 -28.25
N TYR A 53 34.94 13.15 -28.21
CA TYR A 53 33.91 13.54 -27.23
C TYR A 53 32.48 13.30 -27.72
N GLN A 54 32.24 13.04 -29.01
CA GLN A 54 30.88 12.79 -29.51
C GLN A 54 30.29 11.45 -29.02
N LYS A 55 31.13 10.51 -28.54
CA LYS A 55 30.67 9.20 -28.02
C LYS A 55 30.03 9.25 -26.63
N PHE A 56 30.17 10.35 -25.87
CA PHE A 56 29.62 10.47 -24.51
C PHE A 56 28.18 11.01 -24.46
N ASN A 57 27.63 11.43 -25.60
CA ASN A 57 26.25 11.95 -25.71
C ASN A 57 25.26 10.90 -26.29
N VAL A 58 25.65 9.63 -26.37
CA VAL A 58 24.77 8.60 -26.90
C VAL A 58 23.83 8.13 -25.79
N VAL A 59 22.59 8.64 -25.83
CA VAL A 59 21.50 8.13 -25.00
C VAL A 59 21.14 6.73 -25.46
N THR A 60 21.18 5.77 -24.53
CA THR A 60 20.93 4.35 -24.78
C THR A 60 19.45 3.95 -24.71
N GLY A 61 18.61 4.87 -24.21
CA GLY A 61 17.17 4.68 -24.04
C GLY A 61 16.79 4.24 -22.63
N MET A 62 15.58 4.60 -22.22
CA MET A 62 15.03 4.25 -20.92
C MET A 62 14.82 2.73 -20.78
N PRO A 63 15.05 2.16 -19.58
CA PRO A 63 14.63 0.80 -19.31
C PRO A 63 13.10 0.69 -19.36
N LYS A 64 12.60 -0.54 -19.57
CA LYS A 64 11.16 -0.82 -19.54
C LYS A 64 10.52 -0.47 -18.18
N SER A 65 11.29 -0.54 -17.10
CA SER A 65 10.88 -0.13 -15.77
C SER A 65 12.05 0.56 -15.06
N ASN A 66 11.78 1.70 -14.44
CA ASN A 66 12.67 2.46 -13.58
C ASN A 66 12.98 1.74 -12.27
N PHE A 67 12.25 0.67 -11.97
CA PHE A 67 12.36 -0.09 -10.74
C PHE A 67 13.02 -1.46 -10.91
N GLY A 68 13.53 -1.75 -12.12
CA GLY A 68 14.09 -3.05 -12.50
C GLY A 68 15.57 -3.28 -12.15
N ASP A 69 16.26 -2.30 -11.56
CA ASP A 69 17.66 -2.42 -11.13
C ASP A 69 17.81 -2.21 -9.62
N SER A 70 19.05 -2.28 -9.13
CA SER A 70 19.33 -2.15 -7.69
C SER A 70 18.94 -0.79 -7.12
N PHE A 71 19.11 0.31 -7.88
CA PHE A 71 18.76 1.64 -7.41
C PHE A 71 17.25 1.76 -7.25
N GLY A 72 16.49 1.32 -8.26
CA GLY A 72 15.04 1.29 -8.17
C GLY A 72 14.53 0.36 -7.07
N TYR A 73 15.15 -0.80 -6.87
CA TYR A 73 14.77 -1.72 -5.79
C TYR A 73 15.01 -1.12 -4.39
N ASP A 74 16.13 -0.45 -4.18
CA ASP A 74 16.41 0.24 -2.92
C ASP A 74 15.43 1.40 -2.69
N MET A 75 15.11 2.18 -3.73
CA MET A 75 14.12 3.25 -3.64
C MET A 75 12.72 2.75 -3.26
N GLN A 76 12.25 1.62 -3.82
CA GLN A 76 10.98 1.02 -3.41
C GLN A 76 10.94 0.69 -1.92
N LYS A 77 12.03 0.17 -1.37
CA LYS A 77 12.12 -0.12 0.07
C LYS A 77 12.07 1.14 0.91
N ASP A 78 12.76 2.19 0.46
CA ASP A 78 12.76 3.46 1.17
C ASP A 78 11.35 4.09 1.15
N ILE A 79 10.64 4.03 0.02
CA ILE A 79 9.23 4.45 -0.09
C ILE A 79 8.34 3.64 0.85
N SER A 80 8.47 2.31 0.85
CA SER A 80 7.70 1.43 1.75
C SER A 80 7.92 1.77 3.23
N SER A 81 9.19 2.00 3.62
CA SER A 81 9.53 2.42 4.98
C SER A 81 8.96 3.80 5.31
N HIS A 82 9.03 4.74 4.38
CA HIS A 82 8.53 6.10 4.57
C HIS A 82 7.00 6.13 4.71
N MET A 83 6.28 5.35 3.89
CA MET A 83 4.83 5.16 4.03
C MET A 83 4.47 4.52 5.36
N THR A 84 5.24 3.54 5.83
CA THR A 84 5.03 2.94 7.15
C THR A 84 5.19 3.96 8.28
N ASP A 85 6.23 4.80 8.20
CA ASP A 85 6.47 5.85 9.19
C ASP A 85 5.40 6.97 9.15
N PHE A 86 4.83 7.27 7.97
CA PHE A 86 3.67 8.16 7.81
C PHE A 86 2.44 7.64 8.57
N TYR A 87 2.05 6.38 8.39
CA TYR A 87 0.93 5.78 9.13
C TYR A 87 1.20 5.60 10.62
N ALA A 88 2.48 5.56 11.02
CA ALA A 88 2.89 5.60 12.42
C ALA A 88 2.89 7.03 13.01
N GLY A 89 2.58 8.06 12.22
CA GLY A 89 2.56 9.47 12.64
C GLY A 89 3.95 10.09 12.84
N LYS A 90 5.01 9.48 12.31
CA LYS A 90 6.39 9.98 12.41
C LYS A 90 6.78 10.90 11.27
N VAL A 91 6.04 10.83 10.16
CA VAL A 91 6.20 11.63 8.94
C VAL A 91 4.90 12.39 8.72
N SER A 92 4.99 13.69 8.47
CA SER A 92 3.83 14.53 8.17
C SER A 92 3.38 14.38 6.72
N ARG A 93 2.19 14.91 6.38
CA ARG A 93 1.69 14.95 5.00
C ARG A 93 2.63 15.74 4.09
N GLU A 94 3.12 16.88 4.57
CA GLU A 94 4.01 17.77 3.82
C GLU A 94 5.37 17.12 3.57
N GLU A 95 5.89 16.38 4.56
CA GLU A 95 7.12 15.60 4.42
C GLU A 95 6.95 14.48 3.39
N LEU A 96 5.83 13.75 3.42
CA LEU A 96 5.52 12.73 2.43
C LEU A 96 5.43 13.29 1.01
N ASN A 97 4.74 14.42 0.82
CA ASN A 97 4.61 15.07 -0.48
C ASN A 97 5.97 15.56 -1.02
N SER A 98 6.80 16.11 -0.13
CA SER A 98 8.16 16.53 -0.49
C SER A 98 9.02 15.33 -0.89
N TYR A 99 8.88 14.21 -0.19
CA TYR A 99 9.61 12.98 -0.47
C TYR A 99 9.26 12.38 -1.84
N PHE A 100 7.99 12.46 -2.27
CA PHE A 100 7.59 12.08 -3.63
C PHE A 100 8.37 12.82 -4.72
N GLU A 101 8.49 14.15 -4.59
CA GLU A 101 9.28 14.98 -5.50
C GLU A 101 10.76 14.58 -5.49
N GLU A 102 11.33 14.36 -4.29
CA GLU A 102 12.72 13.94 -4.13
C GLU A 102 12.99 12.60 -4.82
N CYS A 103 12.08 11.62 -4.69
CA CYS A 103 12.18 10.34 -5.38
C CYS A 103 12.14 10.50 -6.90
N CYS A 104 11.20 11.29 -7.44
CA CYS A 104 11.12 11.59 -8.87
C CYS A 104 12.44 12.19 -9.39
N THR A 105 12.92 13.24 -8.71
CA THR A 105 14.14 13.96 -9.08
C THR A 105 15.38 13.08 -8.99
N SER A 106 15.45 12.24 -7.96
CA SER A 106 16.54 11.28 -7.77
C SER A 106 16.57 10.23 -8.87
N MET A 107 15.41 9.68 -9.26
CA MET A 107 15.31 8.73 -10.36
C MET A 107 15.74 9.36 -11.69
N ARG A 108 15.26 10.58 -11.99
CA ARG A 108 15.68 11.32 -13.20
C ARG A 108 17.18 11.55 -13.25
N THR A 109 17.77 11.96 -12.13
CA THR A 109 19.22 12.17 -12.01
C THR A 109 19.98 10.87 -12.23
N TYR A 110 19.53 9.78 -11.60
CA TYR A 110 20.12 8.47 -11.77
C TYR A 110 20.07 8.01 -13.24
N ARG A 111 18.90 8.05 -13.89
CA ARG A 111 18.72 7.65 -15.30
C ARG A 111 19.57 8.49 -16.26
N THR A 112 19.69 9.78 -16.01
CA THR A 112 20.59 10.67 -16.77
C THR A 112 22.05 10.26 -16.59
N SER A 113 22.47 9.95 -15.36
CA SER A 113 23.84 9.49 -15.07
C SER A 113 24.19 8.14 -15.71
N GLN A 114 23.18 7.30 -15.97
CA GLN A 114 23.33 6.03 -16.69
C GLN A 114 23.33 6.21 -18.22
N HIS A 115 23.27 7.45 -18.73
CA HIS A 115 23.12 7.75 -20.16
C HIS A 115 21.88 7.08 -20.79
N GLN A 116 20.80 6.93 -20.01
CA GLN A 116 19.55 6.31 -20.46
C GLN A 116 18.52 7.33 -20.95
N THR A 117 18.64 8.58 -20.48
CA THR A 117 17.83 9.72 -20.91
C THR A 117 18.67 11.00 -20.93
N SER A 118 18.18 12.05 -21.59
CA SER A 118 18.75 13.41 -21.50
C SER A 118 18.38 14.14 -20.20
N GLY A 119 17.40 13.61 -19.44
CA GLY A 119 16.82 14.25 -18.26
C GLY A 119 15.79 15.35 -18.59
N THR A 120 15.64 15.71 -19.85
CA THR A 120 14.66 16.69 -20.35
C THR A 120 13.69 16.09 -21.37
N ASN A 121 13.86 14.82 -21.73
CA ASN A 121 12.94 14.14 -22.60
C ASN A 121 11.60 13.95 -21.88
N GLU A 122 10.53 14.45 -22.50
CA GLU A 122 9.19 14.43 -21.94
C GLU A 122 8.69 13.01 -21.67
N ALA A 123 8.75 12.12 -22.66
CA ALA A 123 8.27 10.75 -22.52
C ALA A 123 9.01 9.97 -21.41
N ASP A 124 10.32 10.14 -21.31
CA ASP A 124 11.13 9.51 -20.26
C ASP A 124 10.76 10.05 -18.86
N ASN A 125 10.54 11.37 -18.76
CA ASN A 125 10.14 12.02 -17.50
C ASN A 125 8.70 11.64 -17.10
N THR A 126 7.78 11.54 -18.07
CA THR A 126 6.42 11.01 -17.85
C THR A 126 6.46 9.58 -17.34
N GLN A 127 7.33 8.73 -17.90
CA GLN A 127 7.53 7.37 -17.40
C GLN A 127 8.01 7.36 -15.94
N ILE A 128 8.98 8.23 -15.59
CA ILE A 128 9.50 8.32 -14.22
C ILE A 128 8.39 8.72 -13.24
N VAL A 129 7.62 9.78 -13.52
CA VAL A 129 6.57 10.26 -12.62
C VAL A 129 5.43 9.23 -12.51
N SER A 130 5.04 8.61 -13.63
CA SER A 130 3.98 7.59 -13.66
C SER A 130 4.33 6.36 -12.83
N GLU A 131 5.54 5.81 -13.00
CA GLU A 131 5.97 4.64 -12.22
C GLU A 131 6.21 5.01 -10.75
N MET A 132 6.64 6.25 -10.45
CA MET A 132 6.76 6.72 -9.06
C MET A 132 5.39 6.75 -8.38
N TYR A 133 4.38 7.30 -9.05
CA TYR A 133 3.00 7.30 -8.55
C TYR A 133 2.51 5.88 -8.28
N GLU A 134 2.70 4.96 -9.23
CA GLU A 134 2.29 3.56 -9.09
C GLU A 134 2.88 2.93 -7.81
N VAL A 135 4.18 3.14 -7.54
CA VAL A 135 4.81 2.60 -6.33
C VAL A 135 4.25 3.27 -5.07
N PHE A 136 4.14 4.59 -5.04
CA PHE A 136 3.63 5.30 -3.86
C PHE A 136 2.18 4.96 -3.53
N ALA A 137 1.30 4.93 -4.53
CA ALA A 137 -0.10 4.58 -4.34
C ALA A 137 -0.26 3.14 -3.86
N LYS A 138 0.57 2.21 -4.36
CA LYS A 138 0.57 0.83 -3.86
C LYS A 138 1.07 0.72 -2.42
N GLU A 139 2.19 1.37 -2.12
CA GLU A 139 2.75 1.38 -0.76
C GLU A 139 1.84 2.10 0.24
N ASN A 140 1.03 3.06 -0.20
CA ASN A 140 -0.02 3.67 0.62
C ASN A 140 -1.06 2.64 1.08
N ALA A 141 -1.64 1.88 0.15
CA ALA A 141 -2.62 0.84 0.47
C ALA A 141 -2.01 -0.24 1.40
N ARG A 142 -0.77 -0.66 1.13
CA ARG A 142 -0.03 -1.62 1.97
C ARG A 142 0.19 -1.08 3.39
N ALA A 143 0.67 0.16 3.52
CA ALA A 143 0.95 0.76 4.82
C ALA A 143 -0.31 0.97 5.66
N ALA A 144 -1.43 1.39 5.02
CA ALA A 144 -2.73 1.50 5.67
C ALA A 144 -3.21 0.13 6.21
N SER A 145 -3.16 -0.90 5.37
CA SER A 145 -3.54 -2.26 5.77
C SER A 145 -2.62 -2.81 6.87
N GLN A 146 -1.32 -2.55 6.77
CA GLN A 146 -0.35 -2.95 7.78
C GLN A 146 -0.60 -2.25 9.13
N ALA A 147 -0.91 -0.97 9.14
CA ALA A 147 -1.25 -0.22 10.35
C ALA A 147 -2.53 -0.80 11.01
N ASN A 148 -3.56 -1.05 10.21
CA ASN A 148 -4.77 -1.75 10.65
C ASN A 148 -4.45 -3.12 11.27
N TYR A 149 -3.64 -3.93 10.60
CA TYR A 149 -3.24 -5.23 11.13
C TYR A 149 -2.51 -5.12 12.47
N GLN A 150 -1.58 -4.17 12.64
CA GLN A 150 -0.85 -4.01 13.91
C GLN A 150 -1.77 -3.54 15.04
N GLU A 151 -2.73 -2.65 14.78
CA GLU A 151 -3.74 -2.26 15.78
C GLU A 151 -4.57 -3.48 16.19
N GLY A 152 -5.07 -4.26 15.23
CA GLY A 152 -5.81 -5.50 15.48
C GLY A 152 -5.01 -6.54 16.27
N LYS A 153 -3.75 -6.72 15.91
CA LYS A 153 -2.83 -7.64 16.61
C LYS A 153 -2.64 -7.22 18.07
N ALA A 154 -2.41 -5.93 18.32
CA ALA A 154 -2.28 -5.40 19.68
C ALA A 154 -3.57 -5.60 20.50
N LEU A 155 -4.74 -5.45 19.87
CA LEU A 155 -6.03 -5.75 20.52
C LEU A 155 -6.18 -7.25 20.83
N ASN A 156 -5.79 -8.14 19.92
CA ASN A 156 -5.82 -9.57 20.16
C ASN A 156 -4.93 -9.98 21.34
N GLU A 157 -3.67 -9.48 21.36
CA GLU A 157 -2.73 -9.70 22.46
C GLU A 157 -3.29 -9.17 23.79
N LYS A 158 -3.90 -7.98 23.77
CA LYS A 158 -4.51 -7.35 24.95
C LYS A 158 -5.71 -8.13 25.51
N TYR A 159 -6.60 -8.62 24.65
CA TYR A 159 -7.85 -9.26 25.08
C TYR A 159 -7.72 -10.75 25.37
N TYR A 160 -6.82 -11.45 24.68
CA TYR A 160 -6.75 -12.91 24.73
C TYR A 160 -5.39 -13.45 25.16
N SER A 161 -4.37 -12.59 25.32
CA SER A 161 -2.97 -13.01 25.56
C SER A 161 -2.52 -14.07 24.54
N ASP A 162 -3.01 -13.92 23.31
CA ASP A 162 -2.95 -14.91 22.26
C ASP A 162 -2.15 -14.39 21.06
N SER A 163 -1.35 -15.26 20.45
CA SER A 163 -0.57 -14.97 19.24
C SER A 163 -1.11 -15.68 18.00
N HIS A 164 -2.19 -16.47 18.13
CA HIS A 164 -2.84 -17.10 16.99
C HIS A 164 -3.50 -16.03 16.08
N SER A 165 -3.56 -16.35 14.78
CA SER A 165 -4.10 -15.50 13.71
C SER A 165 -5.57 -15.80 13.37
N ASP A 166 -6.34 -16.25 14.33
CA ASP A 166 -7.76 -16.59 14.23
C ASP A 166 -8.67 -15.38 14.52
N TRP A 167 -8.22 -14.20 14.12
CA TRP A 167 -8.93 -12.92 14.29
C TRP A 167 -8.94 -12.11 12.99
N THR A 168 -9.82 -11.12 12.94
CA THR A 168 -9.78 -10.03 11.97
C THR A 168 -10.00 -8.69 12.67
N TYR A 169 -9.47 -7.63 12.06
CA TYR A 169 -9.70 -6.27 12.53
C TYR A 169 -9.89 -5.34 11.34
N TYR A 170 -10.86 -4.43 11.44
CA TYR A 170 -11.12 -3.37 10.48
C TYR A 170 -11.26 -2.05 11.23
N ASN A 171 -10.58 -1.01 10.78
CA ASN A 171 -10.74 0.35 11.27
C ASN A 171 -10.93 1.30 10.08
N SER A 172 -12.08 1.98 10.02
CA SER A 172 -12.44 2.92 8.95
C SER A 172 -11.47 4.10 8.85
N ASP A 173 -10.80 4.47 9.94
CA ASP A 173 -9.86 5.59 9.93
C ASP A 173 -8.74 5.37 8.90
N TYR A 174 -8.27 4.12 8.77
CA TYR A 174 -7.27 3.76 7.77
C TYR A 174 -7.83 3.74 6.35
N TYR A 175 -9.12 3.43 6.16
CA TYR A 175 -9.78 3.57 4.87
C TYR A 175 -9.79 5.03 4.41
N TYR A 176 -10.24 5.94 5.28
CA TYR A 176 -10.33 7.36 4.96
C TYR A 176 -8.93 7.98 4.78
N GLN A 177 -7.99 7.68 5.67
CA GLN A 177 -6.60 8.14 5.54
C GLN A 177 -5.93 7.63 4.25
N CYS A 178 -6.21 6.38 3.83
CA CYS A 178 -5.71 5.84 2.57
C CYS A 178 -6.25 6.62 1.37
N ASN A 179 -7.56 6.86 1.31
CA ASN A 179 -8.19 7.62 0.22
C ASN A 179 -7.70 9.08 0.15
N GLU A 180 -7.60 9.75 1.30
CA GLU A 180 -7.05 11.11 1.37
C GLU A 180 -5.58 11.15 0.91
N THR A 181 -4.80 10.11 1.24
CA THR A 181 -3.41 10.00 0.79
C THR A 181 -3.31 9.76 -0.71
N ASN A 182 -4.17 8.92 -1.28
CA ASN A 182 -4.22 8.73 -2.73
C ASN A 182 -4.55 10.05 -3.45
N ALA A 183 -5.50 10.84 -2.92
CA ALA A 183 -5.81 12.17 -3.47
C ALA A 183 -4.59 13.10 -3.42
N ALA A 184 -3.88 13.15 -2.28
CA ALA A 184 -2.67 13.97 -2.14
C ALA A 184 -1.54 13.53 -3.09
N LEU A 185 -1.37 12.22 -3.31
CA LEU A 185 -0.37 11.71 -4.26
C LEU A 185 -0.70 12.13 -5.70
N ARG A 186 -1.98 12.16 -6.08
CA ARG A 186 -2.42 12.68 -7.40
C ARG A 186 -2.12 14.17 -7.55
N GLU A 187 -2.30 14.96 -6.49
CA GLU A 187 -1.87 16.37 -6.48
C GLU A 187 -0.34 16.49 -6.61
N SER A 188 0.44 15.62 -5.96
CA SER A 188 1.90 15.58 -6.14
C SER A 188 2.30 15.24 -7.57
N VAL A 189 1.58 14.33 -8.25
CA VAL A 189 1.78 14.07 -9.68
C VAL A 189 1.53 15.32 -10.51
N GLN A 190 0.41 16.02 -10.28
CA GLN A 190 0.10 17.27 -10.99
C GLN A 190 1.19 18.34 -10.77
N GLN A 191 1.67 18.49 -9.54
CA GLN A 191 2.77 19.42 -9.25
C GLN A 191 4.04 19.04 -10.02
N MET A 192 4.34 17.75 -10.17
CA MET A 192 5.47 17.27 -10.97
C MET A 192 5.28 17.52 -12.46
N THR A 193 4.07 17.29 -13.02
CA THR A 193 3.79 17.56 -14.43
C THR A 193 3.92 19.05 -14.73
N GLU A 194 3.40 19.94 -13.88
CA GLU A 194 3.57 21.38 -14.01
C GLU A 194 5.05 21.80 -13.90
N LYS A 195 5.76 21.25 -12.91
CA LYS A 195 7.17 21.59 -12.66
C LYS A 195 8.10 21.14 -13.79
N TRP A 196 7.79 20.03 -14.44
CA TRP A 196 8.63 19.45 -15.51
C TRP A 196 8.07 19.70 -16.91
N ASP A 197 7.01 20.51 -17.05
CA ASP A 197 6.34 20.84 -18.31
C ASP A 197 5.94 19.57 -19.09
N LEU A 198 5.20 18.68 -18.42
CA LEU A 198 4.72 17.41 -18.97
C LEU A 198 3.21 17.49 -19.27
N ASP A 199 2.78 16.73 -20.27
CA ASP A 199 1.36 16.39 -20.43
C ASP A 199 0.76 15.73 -19.17
N GLU A 200 -0.58 15.82 -19.06
CA GLU A 200 -1.35 15.26 -17.93
C GLU A 200 -1.14 13.74 -17.79
N ILE A 201 -0.94 13.29 -16.55
CA ILE A 201 -0.78 11.87 -16.22
C ILE A 201 -2.08 11.33 -15.61
N ASP A 202 -2.67 10.35 -16.30
CA ASP A 202 -3.89 9.66 -15.88
C ASP A 202 -3.59 8.58 -14.83
N CYS A 203 -3.73 8.96 -13.56
CA CYS A 203 -3.52 8.09 -12.41
C CYS A 203 -4.49 6.90 -12.36
N ASP A 204 -5.76 7.08 -12.75
CA ASP A 204 -6.75 6.00 -12.78
C ASP A 204 -6.35 4.92 -13.79
N LYS A 205 -5.84 5.34 -14.94
CA LYS A 205 -5.32 4.42 -15.96
C LYS A 205 -4.06 3.70 -15.50
N ILE A 206 -3.19 4.34 -14.70
CA ILE A 206 -2.03 3.67 -14.11
C ILE A 206 -2.50 2.54 -13.18
N GLU A 207 -3.38 2.84 -12.22
CA GLU A 207 -3.90 1.86 -11.27
C GLU A 207 -4.63 0.70 -11.97
N ALA A 208 -5.47 1.00 -12.96
CA ALA A 208 -6.24 -0.01 -13.69
C ALA A 208 -5.38 -0.97 -14.55
N ASN A 209 -4.18 -0.55 -14.95
CA ASN A 209 -3.26 -1.35 -15.78
C ASN A 209 -2.06 -1.89 -14.98
N SER A 210 -1.98 -1.60 -13.69
CA SER A 210 -0.87 -2.00 -12.84
C SER A 210 -0.82 -3.53 -12.67
N SER A 211 0.41 -4.04 -12.60
CA SER A 211 0.66 -5.43 -12.21
C SER A 211 0.81 -5.64 -10.69
N LEU A 212 0.80 -4.56 -9.91
CA LEU A 212 1.05 -4.57 -8.46
C LEU A 212 -0.22 -4.90 -7.65
N THR A 213 -0.99 -5.89 -8.08
CA THR A 213 -2.33 -6.19 -7.53
C THR A 213 -2.44 -7.52 -6.78
N LEU A 214 -1.32 -8.26 -6.66
CA LEU A 214 -1.30 -9.60 -6.06
C LEU A 214 -1.79 -9.64 -4.61
N ASP A 215 -1.53 -8.58 -3.85
CA ASP A 215 -1.86 -8.42 -2.44
C ASP A 215 -2.99 -7.39 -2.23
N GLY A 216 -3.95 -7.36 -3.15
CA GLY A 216 -5.00 -6.34 -3.23
C GLY A 216 -4.67 -5.22 -4.21
N GLY A 217 -5.63 -4.35 -4.49
CA GLY A 217 -5.47 -3.20 -5.37
C GLY A 217 -4.73 -2.03 -4.71
N PHE A 218 -5.11 -0.82 -5.12
CA PHE A 218 -4.56 0.46 -4.69
C PHE A 218 -5.40 1.13 -3.59
N ASP A 219 -6.34 0.37 -3.02
CA ASP A 219 -7.26 0.80 -1.98
C ASP A 219 -7.15 -0.07 -0.72
N PHE A 220 -7.64 0.49 0.39
CA PHE A 220 -7.59 -0.18 1.69
C PHE A 220 -8.46 -1.44 1.75
N ASN A 221 -9.64 -1.45 1.13
CA ASN A 221 -10.58 -2.55 1.28
C ASN A 221 -10.12 -3.82 0.56
N SER A 222 -9.56 -3.69 -0.64
CA SER A 222 -9.03 -4.83 -1.39
C SER A 222 -7.80 -5.43 -0.71
N THR A 223 -6.91 -4.61 -0.15
CA THR A 223 -5.76 -5.06 0.66
C THR A 223 -6.21 -5.69 1.99
N TRP A 224 -7.25 -5.17 2.63
CA TRP A 224 -7.87 -5.78 3.81
C TRP A 224 -8.49 -7.15 3.48
N ASN A 225 -9.18 -7.27 2.35
CA ASN A 225 -9.73 -8.54 1.88
C ASN A 225 -8.63 -9.55 1.61
N PHE A 226 -7.53 -9.13 0.97
CA PHE A 226 -6.39 -10.02 0.77
C PHE A 226 -5.88 -10.58 2.11
N GLU A 227 -5.71 -9.73 3.13
CA GLU A 227 -5.24 -10.15 4.45
C GLU A 227 -6.23 -11.10 5.15
N PHE A 228 -7.52 -10.75 5.20
CA PHE A 228 -8.46 -11.47 6.07
C PHE A 228 -9.33 -12.52 5.39
N ARG A 229 -9.58 -12.39 4.07
CA ARG A 229 -10.25 -13.41 3.25
C ARG A 229 -9.23 -14.37 2.67
N ASN A 230 -8.25 -13.87 1.92
CA ASN A 230 -7.38 -14.72 1.12
C ASN A 230 -6.27 -15.38 1.96
N GLN A 231 -5.68 -14.66 2.92
CA GLN A 231 -4.59 -15.20 3.76
C GLN A 231 -5.11 -15.83 5.07
N ALA A 232 -5.87 -15.09 5.88
CA ALA A 232 -6.34 -15.59 7.17
C ALA A 232 -7.56 -16.53 7.05
N GLY A 233 -8.48 -16.22 6.12
CA GLY A 233 -9.73 -16.95 5.92
C GLY A 233 -10.69 -16.83 7.11
N ARG A 234 -10.98 -15.61 7.55
CA ARG A 234 -11.87 -15.34 8.71
C ARG A 234 -12.97 -14.33 8.47
N SER A 235 -12.75 -13.45 7.50
CA SER A 235 -13.68 -12.38 7.23
C SER A 235 -13.55 -11.96 5.79
N SER A 236 -14.56 -11.27 5.29
CA SER A 236 -14.56 -10.75 3.93
C SER A 236 -15.47 -9.56 3.79
N LEU A 237 -15.19 -8.78 2.76
CA LEU A 237 -16.03 -7.71 2.24
C LEU A 237 -16.42 -8.09 0.81
N ALA A 238 -17.72 -8.25 0.57
CA ALA A 238 -18.27 -8.71 -0.71
C ALA A 238 -18.13 -7.69 -1.84
N LYS A 239 -18.11 -6.40 -1.49
CA LYS A 239 -17.89 -5.30 -2.42
C LYS A 239 -16.75 -4.44 -1.90
N GLU A 240 -15.60 -4.49 -2.57
CA GLU A 240 -14.40 -3.74 -2.17
C GLU A 240 -14.62 -2.23 -2.31
N SER A 241 -15.53 -1.82 -3.21
CA SER A 241 -15.96 -0.42 -3.36
C SER A 241 -16.90 0.08 -2.24
N ALA A 242 -17.28 -0.76 -1.27
CA ALA A 242 -18.19 -0.35 -0.20
C ALA A 242 -17.52 0.66 0.74
N ILE A 243 -18.20 1.79 0.97
CA ILE A 243 -17.67 2.87 1.82
C ILE A 243 -18.07 2.60 3.27
N PRO A 244 -17.12 2.43 4.21
CA PRO A 244 -17.42 2.24 5.63
C PRO A 244 -18.05 3.49 6.26
N PRO A 245 -18.90 3.37 7.28
CA PRO A 245 -19.24 4.49 8.14
C PRO A 245 -17.98 5.10 8.77
N GLU A 246 -17.98 6.41 9.00
CA GLU A 246 -16.93 7.07 9.78
C GLU A 246 -16.92 6.56 11.23
N ASN A 247 -15.73 6.53 11.84
CA ASN A 247 -15.53 6.03 13.21
C ASN A 247 -16.07 4.60 13.42
N PHE A 248 -15.98 3.77 12.39
CA PHE A 248 -16.33 2.35 12.44
C PHE A 248 -15.11 1.49 12.73
N LYS A 249 -15.22 0.62 13.72
CA LYS A 249 -14.22 -0.41 14.01
C LYS A 249 -14.90 -1.76 14.19
N MET A 250 -14.25 -2.81 13.72
CA MET A 250 -14.68 -4.20 13.92
C MET A 250 -13.49 -5.03 14.35
N PHE A 251 -13.65 -5.80 15.42
CA PHE A 251 -12.73 -6.84 15.83
C PHE A 251 -13.50 -8.15 15.96
N PHE A 252 -13.04 -9.20 15.29
CA PHE A 252 -13.62 -10.53 15.43
C PHE A 252 -12.53 -11.53 15.82
N LYS A 253 -12.84 -12.43 16.76
CA LYS A 253 -11.99 -13.55 17.17
C LYS A 253 -12.80 -14.83 17.12
N GLU A 254 -12.34 -15.78 16.32
CA GLU A 254 -12.81 -17.16 16.36
C GLU A 254 -12.36 -17.80 17.68
N GLN A 255 -13.24 -18.56 18.31
CA GLN A 255 -12.98 -19.29 19.54
C GLN A 255 -13.42 -20.74 19.38
N VAL A 256 -12.53 -21.65 19.73
CA VAL A 256 -12.88 -23.07 19.88
C VAL A 256 -13.34 -23.28 21.31
N THR A 257 -14.62 -23.68 21.49
CA THR A 257 -15.17 -23.87 22.84
C THR A 257 -15.23 -25.33 23.29
N SER A 258 -15.31 -26.30 22.37
CA SER A 258 -15.14 -27.73 22.69
C SER A 258 -14.83 -28.58 21.44
N PHE A 259 -13.86 -29.50 21.55
CA PHE A 259 -13.59 -30.56 20.57
C PHE A 259 -14.34 -31.85 20.96
N THR A 260 -15.67 -31.79 21.00
CA THR A 260 -16.55 -32.94 21.27
C THR A 260 -17.26 -33.38 19.98
N GLU A 261 -18.05 -34.46 19.99
CA GLU A 261 -18.73 -34.98 18.78
C GLU A 261 -19.55 -33.93 18.01
N ASP A 262 -20.00 -32.86 18.67
CA ASP A 262 -20.68 -31.69 18.08
C ASP A 262 -19.80 -30.42 18.11
N ASN A 263 -18.55 -30.45 17.64
CA ASN A 263 -17.59 -29.32 17.63
C ASN A 263 -18.28 -27.93 17.63
N LYS A 264 -18.24 -27.21 18.75
CA LYS A 264 -18.86 -25.88 18.89
C LYS A 264 -17.81 -24.80 18.70
N PHE A 265 -17.81 -24.22 17.51
CA PHE A 265 -17.10 -22.98 17.24
C PHE A 265 -18.00 -21.81 17.64
N ASN A 266 -17.41 -20.82 18.29
CA ASN A 266 -18.07 -19.57 18.57
C ASN A 266 -17.15 -18.43 18.15
N GLY A 267 -17.69 -17.24 17.95
CA GLY A 267 -16.90 -16.03 17.76
C GLY A 267 -17.25 -14.98 18.79
N ASN A 268 -16.30 -14.08 19.04
CA ASN A 268 -16.58 -12.81 19.66
C ASN A 268 -16.42 -11.72 18.62
N LEU A 269 -17.46 -10.93 18.42
CA LEU A 269 -17.50 -9.81 17.49
C LEU A 269 -17.70 -8.53 18.31
N LYS A 270 -16.71 -7.65 18.25
CA LYS A 270 -16.76 -6.31 18.83
C LYS A 270 -16.90 -5.30 17.70
N ILE A 271 -17.89 -4.43 17.80
CA ILE A 271 -18.11 -3.36 16.83
C ILE A 271 -18.19 -2.02 17.55
N THR A 272 -17.54 -1.01 16.99
CA THR A 272 -17.68 0.39 17.38
C THR A 272 -18.25 1.17 16.21
N ILE A 273 -19.28 1.98 16.44
CA ILE A 273 -19.82 2.96 15.47
C ILE A 273 -20.02 4.27 16.21
N GLY A 274 -19.23 5.29 15.85
CA GLY A 274 -19.22 6.55 16.59
C GLY A 274 -18.88 6.31 18.06
N GLU A 275 -19.78 6.69 18.97
CA GLU A 275 -19.59 6.47 20.42
C GLU A 275 -20.15 5.12 20.91
N ASN A 276 -20.90 4.40 20.07
CA ASN A 276 -21.58 3.17 20.43
C ASN A 276 -20.64 1.97 20.32
N ASN A 277 -20.71 1.06 21.29
CA ASN A 277 -19.90 -0.17 21.33
C ASN A 277 -20.81 -1.38 21.53
N TYR A 278 -20.59 -2.41 20.71
CA TYR A 278 -21.35 -3.65 20.69
C TYR A 278 -20.41 -4.84 20.92
N ASP A 279 -20.79 -5.77 21.79
CA ASP A 279 -20.08 -7.02 22.05
C ASP A 279 -21.04 -8.19 21.82
N LEU A 280 -20.82 -8.91 20.72
CA LEU A 280 -21.73 -9.91 20.17
C LEU A 280 -21.05 -11.28 20.20
N LYS A 281 -21.83 -12.29 20.57
CA LYS A 281 -21.45 -13.69 20.37
C LYS A 281 -21.88 -14.11 18.97
N VAL A 282 -20.96 -14.71 18.23
CA VAL A 282 -21.24 -15.27 16.91
C VAL A 282 -21.43 -16.78 17.06
N PRO A 283 -22.66 -17.30 16.92
CA PRO A 283 -22.90 -18.73 17.05
C PRO A 283 -22.59 -19.43 15.73
N PHE A 284 -21.44 -20.10 15.63
CA PHE A 284 -21.19 -20.97 14.48
C PHE A 284 -21.78 -22.36 14.72
N GLN A 285 -22.39 -22.93 13.70
CA GLN A 285 -22.89 -24.30 13.73
C GLN A 285 -22.07 -25.14 12.75
N THR A 286 -21.10 -25.90 13.25
CA THR A 286 -20.40 -26.89 12.40
C THR A 286 -21.27 -28.13 12.27
N LEU A 287 -22.01 -28.23 11.19
CA LEU A 287 -22.82 -29.40 10.89
C LEU A 287 -21.95 -30.47 10.21
N ARG A 288 -22.05 -31.72 10.66
CA ARG A 288 -21.31 -32.88 10.08
C ARG A 288 -21.57 -33.10 8.58
N THR A 289 -22.58 -32.45 8.01
CA THR A 289 -23.08 -32.68 6.64
C THR A 289 -23.13 -31.41 5.76
N GLY A 290 -22.62 -30.27 6.23
CA GLY A 290 -22.59 -29.03 5.44
C GLY A 290 -21.94 -27.84 6.16
N SER A 291 -21.64 -26.78 5.41
CA SER A 291 -21.04 -25.53 5.90
C SER A 291 -22.08 -24.44 6.21
N GLU A 292 -23.36 -24.82 6.28
CA GLU A 292 -24.47 -23.93 6.62
C GLU A 292 -24.36 -23.49 8.10
N GLY A 293 -24.38 -22.17 8.35
CA GLY A 293 -24.21 -21.61 9.69
C GLY A 293 -22.76 -21.38 10.13
N GLU A 294 -21.79 -21.53 9.24
CA GLU A 294 -20.37 -21.25 9.52
C GLU A 294 -19.86 -19.93 8.92
N ILE A 295 -20.75 -19.20 8.24
CA ILE A 295 -20.60 -17.81 7.80
C ILE A 295 -21.77 -17.00 8.34
N CYS A 296 -21.49 -15.81 8.85
CA CYS A 296 -22.49 -14.88 9.35
C CYS A 296 -22.26 -13.50 8.76
N ASN A 297 -23.33 -12.89 8.23
CA ASN A 297 -23.31 -11.50 7.82
C ASN A 297 -23.23 -10.59 9.06
N VAL A 298 -22.40 -9.55 9.00
CA VAL A 298 -22.16 -8.66 10.14
C VAL A 298 -23.39 -7.79 10.45
N TRP A 299 -24.15 -7.38 9.43
CA TRP A 299 -25.40 -6.65 9.65
C TRP A 299 -26.44 -7.52 10.36
N ASP A 300 -26.65 -8.75 9.90
CA ASP A 300 -27.64 -9.66 10.50
C ASP A 300 -27.35 -9.95 11.98
N LEU A 301 -26.07 -10.01 12.37
CA LEU A 301 -25.66 -10.16 13.77
C LEU A 301 -25.93 -8.92 14.63
N MET A 302 -26.00 -7.74 14.02
CA MET A 302 -26.12 -6.45 14.71
C MET A 302 -27.52 -5.84 14.65
N GLU A 303 -28.35 -6.19 13.66
CA GLU A 303 -29.60 -5.48 13.31
C GLU A 303 -30.51 -5.24 14.53
N ASP A 304 -30.63 -6.24 15.43
CA ASP A 304 -31.47 -6.15 16.63
C ASP A 304 -30.91 -5.22 17.72
N TYR A 305 -29.60 -4.96 17.71
CA TYR A 305 -28.91 -4.12 18.69
C TYR A 305 -28.81 -2.66 18.24
N TYR A 306 -28.97 -2.37 16.95
CA TYR A 306 -28.81 -1.03 16.41
C TYR A 306 -30.06 -0.16 16.66
N PRO A 307 -29.92 1.12 17.07
CA PRO A 307 -31.06 1.98 17.35
C PRO A 307 -31.99 2.17 16.13
N LYS A 308 -33.26 1.78 16.27
CA LYS A 308 -34.29 1.92 15.21
C LYS A 308 -34.67 3.38 14.90
N SER A 309 -34.23 4.33 15.72
CA SER A 309 -34.47 5.76 15.55
C SER A 309 -33.45 6.47 14.66
N GLU A 310 -32.36 5.80 14.27
CA GLU A 310 -31.31 6.36 13.41
C GLU A 310 -31.47 5.92 11.95
N ASP A 311 -30.97 6.73 11.01
CA ASP A 311 -30.84 6.32 9.62
C ASP A 311 -29.76 5.23 9.52
N THR A 312 -30.21 3.99 9.47
CA THR A 312 -29.34 2.81 9.41
C THR A 312 -28.83 2.51 8.01
N SER A 313 -29.28 3.24 6.98
CA SER A 313 -29.04 2.85 5.58
C SER A 313 -27.55 2.73 5.23
N LYS A 314 -26.71 3.68 5.66
CA LYS A 314 -25.26 3.66 5.41
C LYS A 314 -24.58 2.48 6.11
N VAL A 315 -24.88 2.28 7.39
CA VAL A 315 -24.32 1.20 8.21
C VAL A 315 -24.75 -0.15 7.66
N LYS A 316 -26.05 -0.32 7.36
CA LYS A 316 -26.62 -1.52 6.76
C LYS A 316 -26.00 -1.83 5.40
N ASN A 317 -25.85 -0.82 4.54
CA ASN A 317 -25.25 -1.00 3.22
C ASN A 317 -23.80 -1.48 3.33
N PHE A 318 -23.01 -0.93 4.26
CA PHE A 318 -21.63 -1.38 4.44
C PHE A 318 -21.54 -2.75 5.10
N LEU A 319 -22.15 -2.93 6.28
CA LEU A 319 -22.08 -4.18 7.05
C LEU A 319 -22.78 -5.35 6.35
N GLY A 320 -23.76 -5.08 5.50
CA GLY A 320 -24.37 -6.08 4.63
C GLY A 320 -23.38 -6.68 3.63
N ASN A 321 -22.27 -6.02 3.33
CA ASN A 321 -21.18 -6.59 2.54
C ASN A 321 -20.14 -7.32 3.40
N MET A 322 -20.15 -7.18 4.73
CA MET A 322 -19.18 -7.82 5.61
C MET A 322 -19.69 -9.15 6.12
N SER A 323 -18.83 -10.16 6.10
CA SER A 323 -19.13 -11.47 6.69
C SER A 323 -17.95 -11.99 7.50
N VAL A 324 -18.23 -12.60 8.64
CA VAL A 324 -17.26 -13.36 9.45
C VAL A 324 -17.55 -14.85 9.35
N PHE A 325 -16.51 -15.67 9.35
CA PHE A 325 -16.63 -17.11 9.16
C PHE A 325 -15.49 -17.88 9.81
N THR A 326 -15.72 -19.18 10.03
CA THR A 326 -14.72 -20.08 10.60
C THR A 326 -13.61 -20.38 9.60
N ARG A 327 -12.45 -20.83 10.11
CA ARG A 327 -11.38 -21.36 9.23
C ARG A 327 -11.87 -22.51 8.35
N TRP A 328 -12.72 -23.34 8.93
CA TRP A 328 -13.25 -24.52 8.28
C TRP A 328 -14.13 -24.15 7.09
N TYR A 329 -15.02 -23.16 7.24
CA TYR A 329 -15.82 -22.62 6.15
C TYR A 329 -14.92 -22.14 5.00
N ALA A 330 -13.87 -21.39 5.31
CA ALA A 330 -12.96 -20.88 4.29
C ALA A 330 -12.30 -22.01 3.49
N TYR A 331 -11.83 -23.05 4.19
CA TYR A 331 -11.20 -24.22 3.58
C TYR A 331 -12.16 -25.03 2.70
N GLU A 332 -13.37 -25.30 3.19
CA GLU A 332 -14.36 -26.12 2.47
C GLU A 332 -14.94 -25.40 1.25
N THR A 333 -15.21 -24.10 1.37
CA THR A 333 -15.86 -23.32 0.30
C THR A 333 -14.90 -22.69 -0.70
N ARG A 334 -13.61 -22.62 -0.36
CA ARG A 334 -12.59 -21.91 -1.12
C ARG A 334 -12.89 -20.43 -1.33
N ILE A 335 -13.59 -19.79 -0.40
CA ILE A 335 -13.84 -18.33 -0.43
C ILE A 335 -12.54 -17.52 -0.47
N ASN A 336 -11.44 -18.09 0.04
CA ASN A 336 -10.09 -17.52 0.00
C ASN A 336 -9.47 -17.49 -1.41
N ASP A 337 -10.04 -18.22 -2.38
CA ASP A 337 -9.57 -18.24 -3.77
C ASP A 337 -10.29 -17.18 -4.64
N ILE A 338 -11.23 -16.42 -4.05
CA ILE A 338 -11.98 -15.36 -4.72
C ILE A 338 -11.22 -14.02 -4.60
N PHE A 339 -11.07 -13.33 -5.73
CA PHE A 339 -10.43 -12.01 -5.82
C PHE A 339 -11.48 -10.97 -6.26
N GLY A 340 -11.43 -9.78 -5.67
CA GLY A 340 -12.39 -8.72 -5.95
C GLY A 340 -13.78 -8.98 -5.38
N ASP A 341 -14.76 -8.33 -6.01
CA ASP A 341 -16.17 -8.40 -5.64
C ASP A 341 -16.77 -9.81 -5.85
N TYR A 342 -17.69 -10.19 -4.97
CA TYR A 342 -18.41 -11.46 -5.06
C TYR A 342 -19.83 -11.36 -4.50
N GLU A 343 -20.68 -12.32 -4.85
CA GLU A 343 -22.03 -12.42 -4.30
C GLU A 343 -22.06 -13.30 -3.05
N VAL A 344 -22.59 -12.77 -1.95
CA VAL A 344 -22.81 -13.56 -0.73
C VAL A 344 -24.00 -14.47 -0.96
N SER A 345 -23.77 -15.79 -1.08
CA SER A 345 -24.86 -16.76 -1.08
C SER A 345 -25.43 -16.87 0.33
N HIS A 346 -26.42 -16.03 0.67
CA HIS A 346 -27.23 -16.22 1.87
C HIS A 346 -28.09 -17.46 1.66
N LYS A 347 -27.57 -18.65 1.98
CA LYS A 347 -28.46 -19.77 2.26
C LYS A 347 -29.17 -19.43 3.56
N GLU A 348 -30.42 -19.04 3.45
CA GLU A 348 -31.28 -18.69 4.59
C GLU A 348 -31.16 -19.79 5.65
N LEU A 349 -30.72 -19.40 6.85
CA LEU A 349 -30.87 -20.22 8.05
C LEU A 349 -32.36 -20.22 8.39
N SER A 350 -33.11 -21.13 7.77
CA SER A 350 -34.54 -21.37 8.02
C SER A 350 -34.78 -22.26 9.24
#